data_AF-A0A978RZP1-F1
#
_entry.id   AF-A0A978RZP1-F1
#
_cell.length_a   1.000
_cell.length_b   1.000
_cell.length_c   1.000
_cell.angle_alpha   90.00
_cell.angle_beta   90.00
_cell.angle_gamma   90.00
#
_symmetry.space_group_name_H-M   'P 1'
#
loop_
_entity.id
_entity.type
_entity.pdbx_description
1 polymer ?
#
loop_
_entity_poly.entity_id
_entity_poly.type
_entity_poly.pdbx_seq_one_letter_code
_entity_poly.pdbx_strand_id
1 'polypeptide(L)'
;MSGKSDWPNICQDVGARLWDATPKTIESAKKLQRQILQVLTKASDEEVLKTKPHEIHNLLKLETSEKDGKGVFEIVGGKRNFKRMRDIPHFERFDGCWFDFTILIDQHPKSADILGFSFEIRFPDDYPVKFLRIDLNTPGHNNDMRGMRFHVHPGNDNLMIHSAPMSPLEILHLFLYGLSIPDRPRSS
;
A
#
# COMPACT_ATOMS: atom_id res chain seq x y z
N MET A 1 -17.01 -32.73 16.87
CA MET A 1 -17.00 -31.90 15.65
C MET A 1 -15.60 -31.97 15.04
N SER A 2 -15.36 -32.90 14.12
CA SER A 2 -14.08 -33.06 13.42
C SER A 2 -14.32 -33.02 11.91
N GLY A 3 -14.89 -31.91 11.43
CA GLY A 3 -14.77 -31.57 10.02
C GLY A 3 -13.42 -30.88 9.86
N LYS A 4 -12.51 -31.44 9.06
CA LYS A 4 -11.36 -30.68 8.56
C LYS A 4 -11.95 -29.41 7.93
N SER A 5 -11.70 -28.24 8.51
CA SER A 5 -12.31 -27.02 7.99
C SER A 5 -11.83 -26.82 6.56
N ASP A 6 -12.74 -26.71 5.61
CA ASP A 6 -12.42 -26.34 4.21
C ASP A 6 -11.93 -24.88 4.10
N TRP A 7 -11.80 -24.18 5.23
CA TRP A 7 -11.38 -22.80 5.32
C TRP A 7 -10.08 -22.47 4.58
N PRO A 8 -8.99 -23.27 4.68
CA PRO A 8 -7.78 -23.00 3.91
C PRO A 8 -8.01 -23.07 2.40
N ASN A 9 -8.83 -24.03 1.93
CA ASN A 9 -9.16 -24.17 0.52
C ASN A 9 -10.00 -22.97 0.03
N ILE A 10 -10.99 -22.54 0.82
CA ILE A 10 -11.81 -21.36 0.52
C ILE A 10 -10.93 -20.10 0.43
N CYS A 11 -10.00 -19.89 1.38
CA CYS A 11 -9.07 -18.77 1.36
C CYS A 11 -8.17 -18.79 0.11
N GLN A 12 -7.68 -19.98 -0.28
CA GLN A 12 -6.89 -20.16 -1.49
C GLN A 12 -7.70 -19.84 -2.75
N ASP A 13 -8.94 -20.33 -2.85
CA ASP A 13 -9.84 -20.09 -3.99
C ASP A 13 -10.27 -18.63 -4.10
N VAL A 14 -10.51 -17.96 -2.97
CA VAL A 14 -10.73 -16.51 -2.95
C VAL A 14 -9.48 -15.79 -3.44
N GLY A 15 -8.31 -16.12 -2.89
CA GLY A 15 -7.04 -15.52 -3.29
C GLY A 15 -6.74 -15.65 -4.78
N ALA A 16 -6.95 -16.84 -5.36
CA ALA A 16 -6.77 -17.11 -6.78
C ALA A 16 -7.74 -16.28 -7.64
N ARG A 17 -9.04 -16.27 -7.32
CA ARG A 17 -10.03 -15.48 -8.06
C ARG A 17 -9.76 -13.98 -8.02
N LEU A 18 -9.41 -13.47 -6.83
CA LEU A 18 -9.06 -12.05 -6.68
C LEU A 18 -7.80 -11.73 -7.46
N TRP A 19 -6.80 -12.61 -7.44
CA TRP A 19 -5.62 -12.47 -8.26
C TRP A 19 -5.99 -12.40 -9.74
N ASP A 20 -6.68 -13.39 -10.30
CA ASP A 20 -6.99 -13.40 -11.73
C ASP A 20 -7.83 -12.19 -12.18
N ALA A 21 -8.69 -11.67 -11.30
CA ALA A 21 -9.50 -10.49 -11.57
C ALA A 21 -8.74 -9.16 -11.45
N THR A 22 -7.55 -9.12 -10.85
CA THR A 22 -6.81 -7.86 -10.64
C THR A 22 -5.99 -7.48 -11.87
N PRO A 23 -6.22 -6.31 -12.49
CA PRO A 23 -5.32 -5.76 -13.50
C PRO A 23 -3.98 -5.42 -12.83
N LYS A 24 -2.95 -6.19 -13.15
CA LYS A 24 -1.59 -6.02 -12.59
C LYS A 24 -0.60 -5.40 -13.54
N THR A 25 -0.93 -5.46 -14.82
CA THR A 25 -0.09 -4.97 -15.88
C THR A 25 -0.33 -3.48 -16.04
N ILE A 26 0.75 -2.72 -15.88
CA ILE A 26 0.83 -1.30 -16.15
C ILE A 26 1.72 -1.10 -17.39
N GLU A 27 1.75 0.12 -17.93
CA GLU A 27 2.60 0.41 -19.08
C GLU A 27 4.09 0.43 -18.70
N SER A 28 4.43 1.12 -17.61
CA SER A 28 5.80 1.16 -17.08
C SER A 28 5.84 1.69 -15.64
N ALA A 29 6.90 1.35 -14.91
CA ALA A 29 7.17 1.88 -13.58
C ALA A 29 7.25 3.42 -13.60
N LYS A 30 7.89 4.00 -14.62
CA LYS A 30 8.01 5.45 -14.77
C LYS A 30 6.67 6.15 -15.00
N LYS A 31 5.77 5.54 -15.78
CA LYS A 31 4.42 6.10 -15.99
C LYS A 31 3.61 6.06 -14.69
N LEU A 32 3.63 4.94 -13.97
CA LEU A 32 2.94 4.82 -12.68
C LEU A 32 3.50 5.82 -11.67
N GLN A 33 4.82 5.96 -11.55
CA GLN A 33 5.45 6.95 -10.67
C GLN A 33 5.01 8.38 -11.00
N ARG A 34 4.87 8.73 -12.29
CA ARG A 34 4.35 10.03 -12.70
C ARG A 34 2.88 10.21 -12.31
N GLN A 35 2.04 9.19 -12.44
CA GLN A 35 0.63 9.25 -12.04
C GLN A 35 0.51 9.43 -10.51
N ILE A 36 1.33 8.70 -9.74
CA ILE A 36 1.42 8.86 -8.28
C ILE A 36 1.85 10.29 -7.92
N LEU A 37 2.89 10.82 -8.58
CA LEU A 37 3.32 12.20 -8.38
C LEU A 37 2.19 13.19 -8.63
N GLN A 38 1.44 13.04 -9.73
CA GLN A 38 0.29 13.90 -10.03
C GLN A 38 -0.78 13.85 -8.94
N VAL A 39 -1.10 12.67 -8.43
CA VAL A 39 -2.07 12.50 -7.34
C VAL A 39 -1.60 13.18 -6.05
N LEU A 40 -0.34 12.99 -5.68
CA LEU A 40 0.24 13.59 -4.47
C LEU A 40 0.36 15.12 -4.59
N THR A 41 0.82 15.64 -5.74
CA THR A 41 0.88 17.09 -5.98
C THR A 41 -0.50 17.71 -5.92
N LYS A 42 -1.50 17.10 -6.56
CA LYS A 42 -2.89 17.56 -6.48
C LYS A 42 -3.39 17.60 -5.04
N ALA A 43 -3.13 16.56 -4.25
CA ALA A 43 -3.53 16.52 -2.85
C ALA A 43 -2.82 17.58 -1.99
N SER A 44 -1.60 17.97 -2.36
CA SER A 44 -0.88 19.09 -1.74
C SER A 44 -1.53 20.43 -2.11
N ASP A 45 -1.88 20.63 -3.39
CA ASP A 45 -2.56 21.83 -3.88
C ASP A 45 -3.95 22.01 -3.26
N GLU A 46 -4.63 20.90 -2.95
CA GLU A 46 -5.93 20.85 -2.27
C GLU A 46 -5.81 20.91 -0.73
N GLU A 47 -4.61 21.15 -0.19
CA GLU A 47 -4.32 21.20 1.25
C GLU A 47 -4.65 19.92 2.04
N VAL A 48 -4.90 18.80 1.34
CA VAL A 48 -5.08 17.48 1.97
C VAL A 48 -3.75 16.97 2.53
N LEU A 49 -2.65 17.21 1.82
CA LEU A 49 -1.28 16.96 2.29
C LEU A 49 -0.64 18.24 2.79
N LYS A 50 -0.01 18.18 3.97
CA LYS A 50 0.90 19.23 4.46
C LYS A 50 2.23 19.21 3.71
N THR A 51 2.63 18.04 3.23
CA THR A 51 3.87 17.85 2.46
C THR A 51 3.83 18.71 1.20
N LYS A 52 4.82 19.59 1.03
CA LYS A 52 4.84 20.54 -0.09
C LYS A 52 5.25 19.87 -1.41
N PRO A 53 4.92 20.44 -2.59
CA PRO A 53 5.24 19.80 -3.87
C PRO A 53 6.72 19.47 -4.06
N HIS A 54 7.64 20.37 -3.67
CA HIS A 54 9.08 20.11 -3.76
C HIS A 54 9.56 18.99 -2.81
N GLU A 55 8.92 18.83 -1.65
CA GLU A 55 9.18 17.73 -0.73
C GLU A 55 8.64 16.41 -1.28
N ILE A 56 7.50 16.42 -1.97
CA ILE A 56 6.94 15.24 -2.64
C ILE A 56 7.95 14.67 -3.65
N HIS A 57 8.61 15.51 -4.45
CA HIS A 57 9.68 15.07 -5.36
C HIS A 57 10.89 14.45 -4.62
N ASN A 58 11.15 14.91 -3.40
CA ASN A 58 12.21 14.36 -2.57
C ASN A 58 11.81 13.02 -1.95
N LEU A 59 10.55 12.83 -1.60
CA LEU A 59 10.03 11.62 -0.96
C LEU A 59 9.64 10.53 -1.95
N LEU A 60 9.23 10.88 -3.17
CA LEU A 60 8.82 9.91 -4.19
C LEU A 60 10.00 9.52 -5.08
N LYS A 61 10.52 8.31 -4.88
CA LYS A 61 11.66 7.76 -5.62
C LYS A 61 11.23 6.60 -6.52
N LEU A 62 11.97 6.44 -7.61
CA LEU A 62 11.95 5.28 -8.47
C LEU A 62 13.38 4.74 -8.52
N GLU A 63 13.58 3.55 -7.98
CA GLU A 63 14.89 2.93 -7.79
C GLU A 63 14.90 1.56 -8.46
N THR A 64 16.07 1.07 -8.85
CA THR A 64 16.23 -0.31 -9.30
C THR A 64 16.35 -1.22 -8.07
N SER A 65 15.64 -2.35 -8.05
CA SER A 65 15.84 -3.33 -6.98
C SER A 65 17.12 -4.11 -7.23
N GLU A 66 18.11 -3.93 -6.35
CA GLU A 66 19.35 -4.73 -6.39
C GLU A 66 19.10 -6.19 -5.98
N LYS A 67 18.04 -6.44 -5.20
CA LYS A 67 17.76 -7.75 -4.60
C LYS A 67 16.95 -8.66 -5.53
N ASP A 68 16.06 -8.08 -6.32
CA ASP A 68 15.09 -8.82 -7.13
C ASP A 68 15.52 -9.03 -8.58
N GLY A 69 16.69 -8.47 -8.96
CA GLY A 69 17.33 -8.72 -10.24
C GLY A 69 17.14 -7.62 -11.28
N LYS A 70 17.77 -7.82 -12.45
CA LYS A 70 17.74 -6.83 -13.54
C LYS A 70 16.33 -6.68 -14.08
N GLY A 71 15.87 -5.43 -14.20
CA GLY A 71 14.53 -5.11 -14.72
C GLY A 71 13.48 -4.92 -13.63
N VAL A 72 13.81 -5.19 -12.36
CA VAL A 72 12.89 -4.92 -11.25
C VAL A 72 13.14 -3.52 -10.68
N PHE A 73 12.05 -2.79 -10.46
CA PHE A 73 12.04 -1.43 -9.93
C PHE A 73 11.21 -1.35 -8.66
N GLU A 74 11.58 -0.42 -7.79
CA GLU A 74 10.80 -0.02 -6.62
C GLU A 74 10.36 1.44 -6.77
N ILE A 75 9.05 1.68 -6.65
CA ILE A 75 8.53 3.02 -6.37
C ILE A 75 8.40 3.14 -4.86
N VAL A 76 9.10 4.11 -4.28
CA VAL A 76 9.09 4.38 -2.84
C VAL A 76 8.49 5.75 -2.61
N GLY A 77 7.49 5.82 -1.74
CA GLY A 77 6.91 7.05 -1.25
C GLY A 77 7.23 7.25 0.23
N GLY A 78 8.16 8.14 0.56
CA GLY A 78 8.72 8.28 1.90
C GLY A 78 9.95 7.37 2.08
N LYS A 79 10.13 6.82 3.28
CA LYS A 79 11.17 5.81 3.57
C LYS A 79 10.56 4.65 4.34
N ARG A 80 11.01 3.42 4.05
CA ARG A 80 10.53 2.21 4.74
C ARG A 80 10.60 2.37 6.26
N ASN A 81 9.45 2.25 6.92
CA ASN A 81 9.31 2.58 8.34
C ASN A 81 8.67 1.44 9.15
N PHE A 82 9.38 0.32 9.28
CA PHE A 82 8.89 -0.87 10.00
C PHE A 82 8.59 -0.62 11.48
N LYS A 83 9.24 0.36 12.09
CA LYS A 83 9.08 0.71 13.51
C LYS A 83 8.10 1.86 13.74
N ARG A 84 7.50 2.41 12.67
CA ARG A 84 6.53 3.51 12.71
C ARG A 84 7.08 4.74 13.45
N MET A 85 8.36 5.04 13.26
CA MET A 85 9.02 6.17 13.90
C MET A 85 8.70 7.46 13.12
N ARG A 86 8.18 8.48 13.81
CA ARG A 86 7.68 9.72 13.17
C ARG A 86 8.80 10.57 12.55
N ASP A 87 10.05 10.39 12.96
CA ASP A 87 11.21 11.09 12.41
C ASP A 87 11.69 10.53 11.05
N ILE A 88 11.22 9.34 10.66
CA ILE A 88 11.51 8.78 9.33
C ILE A 88 10.67 9.50 8.27
N PRO A 89 11.26 9.89 7.11
CA PRO A 89 10.54 10.61 6.06
C PRO A 89 9.25 9.90 5.58
N HIS A 90 8.16 10.66 5.49
CA HIS A 90 6.82 10.19 5.14
C HIS A 90 5.97 11.33 4.56
N PHE A 91 4.79 11.02 4.04
CA PHE A 91 3.77 12.01 3.69
C PHE A 91 2.85 12.27 4.88
N GLU A 92 2.52 13.54 5.13
CA GLU A 92 1.64 13.95 6.23
C GLU A 92 0.39 14.65 5.70
N ARG A 93 -0.78 14.25 6.21
CA ARG A 93 -2.07 14.88 5.96
C ARG A 93 -2.34 16.03 6.93
N PHE A 94 -3.28 16.91 6.56
CA PHE A 94 -3.68 18.03 7.41
C PHE A 94 -4.14 17.59 8.81
N ASP A 95 -4.81 16.43 8.91
CA ASP A 95 -5.37 15.84 10.13
C ASP A 95 -4.36 15.07 11.00
N GLY A 96 -3.07 15.13 10.67
CA GLY A 96 -2.00 14.47 11.42
C GLY A 96 -1.80 12.99 11.07
N CYS A 97 -2.68 12.39 10.23
CA CYS A 97 -2.38 11.11 9.60
C CYS A 97 -1.10 11.20 8.78
N TRP A 98 -0.40 10.10 8.68
CA TRP A 98 0.83 10.05 7.91
C TRP A 98 1.07 8.67 7.32
N PHE A 99 1.69 8.62 6.15
CA PHE A 99 1.82 7.38 5.41
C PHE A 99 3.12 7.30 4.61
N ASP A 100 3.54 6.06 4.37
CA ASP A 100 4.56 5.69 3.40
C ASP A 100 4.11 4.45 2.63
N PHE A 101 4.79 4.21 1.50
CA PHE A 101 4.52 3.04 0.70
C PHE A 101 5.73 2.61 -0.14
N THR A 102 5.68 1.34 -0.56
CA THR A 102 6.60 0.74 -1.52
C THR A 102 5.83 -0.10 -2.52
N ILE A 103 6.19 -0.02 -3.80
CA ILE A 103 5.61 -0.82 -4.89
C ILE A 103 6.75 -1.48 -5.64
N LEU A 104 6.72 -2.80 -5.75
CA LEU A 104 7.69 -3.61 -6.50
C LEU A 104 7.13 -3.94 -7.88
N ILE A 105 7.90 -3.67 -8.92
CA ILE A 105 7.47 -3.72 -10.32
C ILE A 105 8.50 -4.47 -11.16
N ASP A 106 8.07 -5.49 -11.90
CA ASP A 106 8.89 -6.13 -12.94
C ASP A 106 8.67 -5.41 -14.28
N GLN A 107 9.72 -4.78 -14.83
CA GLN A 107 9.64 -4.02 -16.06
C GLN A 107 10.12 -4.86 -17.26
N HIS A 108 9.21 -5.03 -18.21
CA HIS A 108 9.49 -5.60 -19.52
C HIS A 108 9.54 -4.50 -20.61
N PRO A 109 10.00 -4.78 -21.83
CA PRO A 109 10.16 -3.75 -22.87
C PRO A 109 8.88 -3.01 -23.28
N LYS A 110 7.69 -3.60 -23.09
CA LYS A 110 6.39 -3.04 -23.53
C LYS A 110 5.33 -2.96 -22.44
N SER A 111 5.63 -3.47 -21.25
CA SER A 111 4.71 -3.57 -20.13
C SER A 111 5.50 -3.67 -18.83
N ALA A 112 4.82 -3.52 -17.71
CA ALA A 112 5.38 -3.88 -16.41
C ALA A 112 4.29 -4.51 -15.55
N ASP A 113 4.69 -5.40 -14.65
CA ASP A 113 3.77 -6.09 -13.74
C ASP A 113 4.05 -5.69 -12.29
N ILE A 114 3.00 -5.36 -11.55
CA ILE A 114 3.09 -5.13 -10.11
C ILE A 114 3.27 -6.49 -9.43
N LEU A 115 4.45 -6.71 -8.86
CA LEU A 115 4.79 -7.93 -8.14
C LEU A 115 4.25 -7.90 -6.71
N GLY A 116 4.33 -6.74 -6.06
CA GLY A 116 3.93 -6.57 -4.67
C GLY A 116 3.90 -5.10 -4.27
N PHE A 117 3.27 -4.81 -3.14
CA PHE A 117 3.30 -3.49 -2.53
C PHE A 117 3.00 -3.57 -1.04
N SER A 118 3.36 -2.51 -0.34
CA SER A 118 2.98 -2.25 1.05
C SER A 118 2.64 -0.78 1.17
N PHE A 119 1.41 -0.47 1.56
CA PHE A 119 0.94 0.88 1.87
C PHE A 119 0.53 0.93 3.32
N GLU A 120 1.13 1.81 4.13
CA GLU A 120 0.77 1.94 5.54
C GLU A 120 0.47 3.40 5.88
N ILE A 121 -0.74 3.65 6.39
CA ILE A 121 -1.14 4.92 7.00
C ILE A 121 -1.26 4.73 8.50
N ARG A 122 -0.71 5.68 9.26
CA ARG A 122 -0.80 5.73 10.71
C ARG A 122 -1.69 6.90 11.09
N PHE A 123 -2.53 6.65 12.08
CA PHE A 123 -3.43 7.64 12.62
C PHE A 123 -2.78 8.37 13.80
N PRO A 124 -3.29 9.56 14.18
CA PRO A 124 -2.89 10.24 15.41
C PRO A 124 -2.99 9.36 16.66
N ASP A 125 -2.18 9.67 17.68
CA ASP A 125 -2.05 8.83 18.89
C ASP A 125 -3.34 8.74 19.71
N ASP A 126 -4.20 9.75 19.64
CA ASP A 126 -5.53 9.80 20.26
C ASP A 126 -6.58 8.99 19.48
N TYR A 127 -6.26 8.52 18.27
CA TYR A 127 -7.14 7.66 17.50
C TYR A 127 -7.11 6.19 18.00
N PRO A 128 -8.27 5.51 18.09
CA PRO A 128 -8.34 4.13 18.59
C PRO A 128 -7.58 3.11 17.74
N VAL A 129 -7.56 3.31 16.42
CA VAL A 129 -6.83 2.45 15.47
C VAL A 129 -5.47 3.09 15.22
N LYS A 130 -4.38 2.36 15.44
CA LYS A 130 -3.02 2.94 15.29
C LYS A 130 -2.57 3.08 13.84
N PHE A 131 -2.94 2.14 12.99
CA PHE A 131 -2.59 2.17 11.57
C PHE A 131 -3.53 1.32 10.74
N LEU A 132 -3.47 1.51 9.43
CA LEU A 132 -4.02 0.60 8.44
C LEU A 132 -2.91 0.30 7.43
N ARG A 133 -2.59 -0.99 7.24
CA ARG A 133 -1.69 -1.44 6.18
C ARG A 133 -2.44 -2.24 5.13
N ILE A 134 -2.17 -1.98 3.86
CA ILE A 134 -2.69 -2.71 2.71
C ILE A 134 -1.50 -3.29 1.96
N ASP A 135 -1.47 -4.61 1.84
CA ASP A 135 -0.34 -5.34 1.30
C ASP A 135 -0.75 -6.22 0.11
N LEU A 136 0.18 -6.30 -0.84
CA LEU A 136 0.23 -7.33 -1.87
C LEU A 136 1.55 -8.08 -1.73
N ASN A 137 1.47 -9.34 -1.28
CA ASN A 137 2.65 -10.20 -1.20
C ASN A 137 3.17 -10.59 -2.60
N THR A 138 4.50 -10.60 -2.74
CA THR A 138 5.19 -11.03 -3.96
C THR A 138 4.93 -12.52 -4.24
N PRO A 139 4.97 -12.96 -5.52
CA PRO A 139 4.89 -14.38 -5.84
C PRO A 139 6.02 -15.16 -5.15
N GLY A 140 5.70 -16.34 -4.61
CA GLY A 140 6.65 -17.21 -3.91
C GLY A 140 6.98 -16.78 -2.47
N HIS A 141 6.34 -15.74 -1.95
CA HIS A 141 6.53 -15.33 -0.55
C HIS A 141 6.02 -16.41 0.42
N ASN A 142 6.58 -16.52 1.63
CA ASN A 142 6.15 -17.53 2.62
C ASN A 142 4.64 -17.49 2.95
N ASN A 143 4.01 -16.32 2.74
CA ASN A 143 2.57 -16.11 2.91
C ASN A 143 1.72 -16.58 1.71
N ASP A 144 2.30 -16.88 0.55
CA ASP A 144 1.59 -17.53 -0.56
C ASP A 144 1.08 -18.90 -0.14
N MET A 145 1.82 -19.62 0.72
CA MET A 145 1.36 -20.89 1.29
C MET A 145 0.11 -20.74 2.17
N ARG A 146 -0.25 -19.51 2.57
CA ARG A 146 -1.48 -19.20 3.33
C ARG A 146 -2.58 -18.62 2.45
N GLY A 147 -2.38 -18.52 1.13
CA GLY A 147 -3.35 -17.98 0.17
C GLY A 147 -3.63 -16.48 0.30
N MET A 148 -2.91 -15.76 1.18
CA MET A 148 -3.14 -14.35 1.47
C MET A 148 -2.16 -13.48 0.69
N ARG A 149 -2.50 -13.18 -0.57
CA ARG A 149 -1.73 -12.23 -1.39
C ARG A 149 -2.16 -10.80 -1.10
N PHE A 150 -3.42 -10.48 -1.42
CA PHE A 150 -4.05 -9.22 -1.05
C PHE A 150 -4.64 -9.32 0.36
N HIS A 151 -4.16 -8.47 1.25
CA HIS A 151 -4.63 -8.45 2.62
C HIS A 151 -4.45 -7.09 3.29
N VAL A 152 -5.11 -6.91 4.43
CA VAL A 152 -5.01 -5.72 5.27
C VAL A 152 -4.65 -6.07 6.70
N HIS A 153 -3.95 -5.13 7.35
CA HIS A 153 -3.66 -5.13 8.78
C HIS A 153 -4.35 -3.92 9.42
N PRO A 154 -5.47 -4.09 10.13
CA PRO A 154 -6.20 -3.01 10.77
C PRO A 154 -5.65 -2.78 12.19
N GLY A 155 -4.50 -2.11 12.29
CA GLY A 155 -3.92 -1.69 13.57
C GLY A 155 -3.17 -2.79 14.33
N ASN A 156 -3.04 -3.99 13.77
CA ASN A 156 -2.29 -5.10 14.36
C ASN A 156 -1.59 -5.93 13.27
N ASP A 157 -0.25 -6.03 13.35
CA ASP A 157 0.57 -6.77 12.38
C ASP A 157 0.29 -8.29 12.37
N ASN A 158 -0.27 -8.83 13.45
CA ASN A 158 -0.62 -10.25 13.54
C ASN A 158 -2.03 -10.54 12.98
N LEU A 159 -2.81 -9.50 12.67
CA LEU A 159 -4.16 -9.65 12.14
C LEU A 159 -4.15 -9.37 10.64
N MET A 160 -4.21 -10.44 9.86
CA MET A 160 -4.30 -10.38 8.40
C MET A 160 -5.71 -10.75 7.95
N ILE A 161 -6.35 -9.85 7.19
CA ILE A 161 -7.69 -10.07 6.64
C ILE A 161 -7.59 -9.97 5.12
N HIS A 162 -8.16 -10.94 4.39
CA HIS A 162 -8.27 -10.84 2.94
C HIS A 162 -8.93 -9.52 2.52
N SER A 163 -8.37 -8.88 1.51
CA SER A 163 -8.94 -7.66 0.94
C SER A 163 -9.27 -7.83 -0.52
N ALA A 164 -10.25 -7.06 -0.98
CA ALA A 164 -10.46 -6.88 -2.41
C ALA A 164 -9.19 -6.31 -3.04
N PRO A 165 -8.85 -6.71 -4.27
CA PRO A 165 -7.71 -6.17 -4.96
C PRO A 165 -7.92 -4.69 -5.25
N MET A 166 -6.89 -3.90 -4.98
CA MET A 166 -6.86 -2.47 -5.25
C MET A 166 -5.55 -2.13 -5.95
N SER A 167 -5.65 -1.28 -6.96
CA SER A 167 -4.48 -0.68 -7.60
C SER A 167 -3.79 0.30 -6.64
N PRO A 168 -2.48 0.56 -6.84
CA PRO A 168 -1.76 1.58 -6.07
C PRO A 168 -2.43 2.95 -6.06
N LEU A 169 -3.05 3.36 -7.16
CA LEU A 169 -3.73 4.66 -7.27
C LEU A 169 -5.04 4.69 -6.47
N GLU A 170 -5.80 3.59 -6.45
CA GLU A 170 -6.99 3.46 -5.59
C GLU A 170 -6.62 3.51 -4.11
N ILE A 171 -5.54 2.83 -3.72
CA ILE A 171 -5.05 2.86 -2.33
C ILE A 171 -4.62 4.28 -1.93
N LEU A 172 -3.88 4.98 -2.79
CA LEU A 172 -3.53 6.38 -2.54
C LEU A 172 -4.75 7.27 -2.42
N HIS A 173 -5.75 7.10 -3.29
CA HIS A 173 -6.98 7.87 -3.20
C HIS A 173 -7.72 7.60 -1.88
N LEU A 174 -7.79 6.34 -1.43
CA LEU A 174 -8.32 5.96 -0.12
C LEU A 174 -7.55 6.66 1.02
N PHE A 175 -6.21 6.62 0.97
CA PHE A 175 -5.36 7.23 1.99
C PHE A 175 -5.47 8.75 2.05
N LEU A 176 -5.70 9.41 0.92
CA LEU A 176 -5.80 10.87 0.85
C LEU A 176 -7.21 11.35 1.19
N TYR A 177 -8.25 10.71 0.66
CA TYR A 177 -9.61 11.25 0.67
C TYR A 177 -10.66 10.34 1.32
N GLY A 178 -10.39 9.03 1.39
CA GLY A 178 -11.39 8.04 1.80
C GLY A 178 -11.39 7.72 3.31
N LEU A 179 -10.29 8.01 4.01
CA LEU A 179 -10.16 7.81 5.45
C LEU A 179 -10.36 9.14 6.17
N SER A 180 -11.52 9.36 6.77
CA SER A 180 -11.80 10.54 7.60
C SER A 180 -11.61 10.20 9.07
N ILE A 181 -10.91 11.07 9.81
CA ILE A 181 -10.94 11.07 11.27
C ILE A 181 -12.13 11.93 11.68
N PRO A 182 -13.18 11.36 12.30
CA PRO A 182 -14.28 12.16 12.81
C PRO A 182 -13.80 13.07 13.95
N ASP A 183 -14.27 14.32 13.98
CA ASP A 183 -13.94 15.32 15.02
C ASP A 183 -14.27 14.87 16.46
N ARG A 184 -15.10 13.83 16.60
CA ARG A 184 -15.42 13.18 17.88
C ARG A 184 -15.43 11.66 17.71
N PRO A 185 -14.79 10.89 18.60
CA PRO A 185 -15.02 9.46 18.66
C PRO A 185 -16.52 9.22 18.87
N ARG A 186 -17.12 8.29 18.12
CA ARG A 186 -18.47 7.83 18.43
C ARG A 186 -18.45 7.33 19.87
N SER A 187 -19.30 7.92 20.71
CA SER A 187 -19.49 7.50 22.09
C SER A 187 -19.75 5.99 22.11
N SER A 188 -18.83 5.25 22.71
CA SER A 188 -18.97 3.82 23.02
C SER A 188 -20.06 3.60 24.06
#